data_AF-X1G6Q1-F1
#
_entry.id   AF-X1G6Q1-F1
#
_cell.length_a   1.000
_cell.length_b   1.000
_cell.length_c   1.000
_cell.angle_alpha   90.00
_cell.angle_beta   90.00
_cell.angle_gamma   90.00
#
_symmetry.space_group_name_H-M   'P 1'
#
loop_
_entity.id
_entity.type
_entity.pdbx_description
1 polymer ?
#
loop_
_entity_poly.entity_id
_entity_poly.type
_entity_poly.pdbx_seq_one_letter_code
_entity_poly.pdbx_strand_id
1 'polypeptide(L)'
;DWEAATLAAVSSWETAIREAIAAGSYAAGVREAGTRKWQERSLSLGVERWGPGVAVAMPDYRAGFAPYHAALERLTLPPRYARGDIRNYERSKVIGVTLRKIKLGQAA
;
A
#
# COMPACT_ATOMS: atom_id res chain seq x y z
N ASP A 1 -5.28 -24.86 6.97
CA ASP A 1 -5.18 -23.45 7.40
C ASP A 1 -5.84 -22.57 6.34
N TRP A 2 -6.11 -21.29 6.63
CA TRP A 2 -6.77 -20.38 5.68
C TRP A 2 -5.92 -20.11 4.43
N GLU A 3 -4.60 -20.01 4.59
CA GLU A 3 -3.67 -19.68 3.51
C GLU A 3 -3.66 -20.78 2.44
N ALA A 4 -3.44 -22.04 2.83
CA ALA A 4 -3.43 -23.18 1.92
C ALA A 4 -4.77 -23.35 1.19
N ALA A 5 -5.90 -23.18 1.90
CA ALA A 5 -7.23 -23.27 1.28
C ALA A 5 -7.48 -22.11 0.29
N THR A 6 -6.99 -20.90 0.59
CA THR A 6 -7.12 -19.73 -0.29
C THR A 6 -6.25 -19.87 -1.54
N LEU A 7 -5.01 -20.36 -1.38
CA LEU A 7 -4.11 -20.62 -2.50
C LEU A 7 -4.66 -21.71 -3.44
N ALA A 8 -5.31 -22.74 -2.90
CA ALA A 8 -5.95 -23.77 -3.71
C ALA A 8 -7.14 -23.24 -4.54
N ALA A 9 -7.76 -22.13 -4.12
CA ALA A 9 -8.93 -21.55 -4.77
C ALA A 9 -8.61 -20.52 -5.88
N VAL A 10 -7.33 -20.23 -6.14
CA VAL A 10 -6.90 -19.17 -7.08
C VAL A 10 -7.50 -19.36 -8.48
N SER A 11 -7.50 -20.58 -9.01
CA SER A 11 -8.06 -20.86 -10.34
C SER A 11 -9.57 -20.59 -10.42
N SER A 12 -10.32 -20.99 -9.39
CA SER A 12 -11.76 -20.72 -9.30
C SER A 12 -12.04 -19.21 -9.16
N TRP A 13 -11.21 -18.50 -8.40
CA TRP A 13 -11.29 -17.04 -8.29
C TRP A 13 -11.04 -16.35 -9.63
N GLU A 14 -10.02 -16.76 -10.39
CA GLU A 14 -9.71 -16.18 -11.71
C GLU A 14 -10.87 -16.30 -12.69
N THR A 15 -11.48 -17.50 -12.78
CA THR A 15 -12.64 -17.74 -13.65
C THR A 15 -13.81 -16.84 -13.27
N ALA A 16 -14.16 -16.80 -11.98
CA ALA A 16 -15.29 -16.00 -11.50
C ALA A 16 -15.09 -14.50 -11.77
N ILE A 17 -13.86 -13.98 -11.62
CA ILE A 17 -13.56 -12.58 -11.93
C ILE A 17 -13.73 -12.29 -13.42
N ARG A 18 -13.29 -13.18 -14.31
CA ARG A 18 -13.47 -12.99 -15.76
C ARG A 18 -14.93 -12.95 -16.15
N GLU A 19 -15.75 -13.82 -15.58
CA GLU A 19 -17.20 -13.83 -15.79
C GLU A 19 -17.85 -12.54 -15.29
N ALA A 20 -17.51 -12.08 -14.08
CA ALA A 20 -18.03 -10.83 -13.51
C ALA A 20 -17.62 -9.60 -14.33
N ILE A 21 -16.41 -9.59 -14.90
CA ILE A 21 -15.96 -8.54 -15.83
C ILE A 21 -16.81 -8.58 -17.10
N ALA A 22 -16.98 -9.74 -17.71
CA ALA A 22 -17.79 -9.90 -18.92
C ALA A 22 -19.25 -9.49 -18.71
N ALA A 23 -19.81 -9.81 -17.54
CA ALA A 23 -21.16 -9.42 -17.14
C ALA A 23 -21.28 -7.96 -16.68
N GLY A 24 -20.18 -7.22 -16.54
CA GLY A 24 -20.19 -5.83 -16.08
C GLY A 24 -20.68 -5.65 -14.63
N SER A 25 -20.66 -6.71 -13.83
CA SER A 25 -21.34 -6.76 -12.53
C SER A 25 -20.77 -5.75 -11.52
N TYR A 26 -19.47 -5.46 -11.58
CA TYR A 26 -18.85 -4.46 -10.70
C TYR A 26 -19.44 -3.07 -10.92
N ALA A 27 -19.51 -2.62 -12.17
CA ALA A 27 -20.05 -1.30 -12.50
C ALA A 27 -21.54 -1.19 -12.14
N ALA A 28 -22.31 -2.27 -12.34
CA ALA A 28 -23.70 -2.34 -11.91
C ALA A 28 -23.83 -2.17 -10.39
N GLY A 29 -23.06 -2.92 -9.60
CA GLY A 29 -23.08 -2.82 -8.14
C GLY A 29 -22.62 -1.47 -7.60
N VAL A 30 -21.63 -0.82 -8.25
CA VAL A 30 -21.21 0.55 -7.89
C VAL A 30 -22.34 1.55 -8.10
N ARG A 31 -23.06 1.45 -9.23
CA ARG A 31 -24.21 2.33 -9.50
C ARG A 31 -25.35 2.11 -8.52
N GLU A 32 -25.63 0.85 -8.18
CA GLU A 32 -26.65 0.49 -7.20
C GLU A 32 -26.31 1.01 -5.80
N ALA A 33 -25.05 0.88 -5.37
CA ALA A 33 -24.61 1.41 -4.09
C ALA A 33 -24.68 2.95 -4.05
N GLY A 34 -24.18 3.59 -5.11
CA GLY A 34 -24.08 5.04 -5.22
C GLY A 34 -23.20 5.70 -4.15
N THR A 35 -23.00 7.01 -4.29
CA THR A 35 -22.16 7.80 -3.36
C THR A 35 -22.73 7.80 -1.94
N ARG A 36 -24.05 7.82 -1.80
CA ARG A 36 -24.74 7.94 -0.51
C ARG A 36 -24.42 6.77 0.43
N LYS A 37 -24.53 5.52 -0.05
CA LYS A 37 -24.23 4.33 0.77
C LYS A 37 -22.79 4.32 1.25
N TRP A 38 -21.85 4.78 0.43
CA TRP A 38 -20.44 4.90 0.81
C TRP A 38 -20.24 5.97 1.89
N GLN A 39 -20.83 7.16 1.74
CA GLN A 39 -20.73 8.24 2.72
C GLN A 39 -21.29 7.81 4.09
N GLU A 40 -22.52 7.28 4.10
CA GLU A 40 -23.19 6.82 5.32
C GLU A 40 -22.34 5.77 6.06
N ARG A 41 -21.80 4.78 5.34
CA ARG A 41 -20.98 3.72 5.97
C ARG A 41 -19.61 4.20 6.41
N SER A 42 -18.99 5.10 5.66
CA SER A 42 -17.69 5.66 6.04
C SER A 42 -17.78 6.45 7.34
N LEU A 43 -18.87 7.21 7.53
CA LEU A 43 -19.09 7.97 8.74
C LEU A 43 -19.54 7.09 9.92
N SER A 44 -20.48 6.17 9.70
CA SER A 44 -21.04 5.34 10.78
C SER A 44 -20.11 4.22 11.25
N LEU A 45 -19.36 3.59 10.34
CA LEU A 45 -18.49 2.45 10.66
C LEU A 45 -17.01 2.81 10.63
N GLY A 46 -16.60 3.72 9.74
CA GLY A 46 -15.19 4.04 9.53
C GLY A 46 -14.55 4.68 10.76
N VAL A 47 -15.25 5.60 11.43
CA VAL A 47 -14.75 6.31 12.60
C VAL A 47 -14.45 5.35 13.76
N GLU A 48 -15.40 4.47 14.08
CA GLU A 48 -15.25 3.50 15.16
C GLU A 48 -14.16 2.46 14.87
N ARG A 49 -14.06 2.01 13.60
CA ARG A 49 -13.11 0.95 13.21
C ARG A 49 -11.67 1.45 13.04
N TRP A 50 -11.47 2.73 12.79
CA TRP A 50 -10.16 3.27 12.44
C TRP A 50 -9.12 3.07 13.56
N GLY A 51 -9.43 3.48 14.79
CA GLY A 51 -8.49 3.40 15.92
C GLY A 51 -8.02 1.96 16.21
N PRO A 52 -8.94 1.00 16.46
CA PRO A 52 -8.59 -0.40 16.64
C PRO A 52 -7.86 -1.00 15.44
N GLY A 53 -8.28 -0.65 14.22
CA GLY A 53 -7.63 -1.11 12.99
C GLY A 53 -6.17 -0.67 12.89
N VAL A 54 -5.86 0.58 13.24
CA VAL A 54 -4.47 1.11 13.30
C VAL A 54 -3.65 0.35 14.33
N ALA A 55 -4.22 0.06 15.51
CA ALA A 55 -3.51 -0.68 16.56
C ALA A 55 -3.17 -2.11 16.12
N VAL A 56 -4.13 -2.80 15.48
CA VAL A 56 -3.94 -4.18 14.98
C VAL A 56 -2.92 -4.22 13.85
N ALA A 57 -2.91 -3.23 12.94
CA ALA A 57 -1.98 -3.18 11.81
C ALA A 57 -0.55 -2.74 12.19
N MET A 58 -0.32 -2.31 13.43
CA MET A 58 0.98 -1.80 13.88
C MET A 58 2.14 -2.79 13.69
N PRO A 59 2.02 -4.10 14.02
CA PRO A 59 3.10 -5.06 13.81
C PRO A 59 3.42 -5.26 12.32
N ASP A 60 2.40 -5.38 11.48
CA ASP A 60 2.56 -5.54 10.03
C ASP A 60 3.20 -4.32 9.39
N TYR A 61 2.77 -3.12 9.81
CA TYR A 61 3.40 -1.88 9.39
C TYR A 61 4.87 -1.83 9.79
N ARG A 62 5.20 -2.18 11.04
CA ARG A 62 6.60 -2.22 11.51
C ARG A 62 7.43 -3.22 10.70
N ALA A 63 6.91 -4.42 10.45
CA ALA A 63 7.58 -5.44 9.66
C ALA A 63 7.80 -4.99 8.21
N GLY A 64 6.77 -4.43 7.57
CA GLY A 64 6.83 -3.93 6.20
C GLY A 64 7.73 -2.70 6.03
N PHE A 65 7.82 -1.84 7.05
CA PHE A 65 8.67 -0.65 7.03
C PHE A 65 10.11 -0.92 7.45
N ALA A 66 10.37 -1.96 8.24
CA ALA A 66 11.70 -2.27 8.78
C ALA A 66 12.83 -2.30 7.72
N PRO A 67 12.65 -2.88 6.51
CA PRO A 67 13.69 -2.86 5.47
C PRO A 67 14.04 -1.44 5.00
N TYR A 68 13.04 -0.57 4.89
CA TYR A 68 13.22 0.82 4.49
C TYR A 68 13.93 1.62 5.59
N HIS A 69 13.54 1.41 6.85
CA HIS A 69 14.18 2.04 7.99
C HIS A 69 15.67 1.68 8.05
N ALA A 70 16.00 0.39 8.00
CA ALA A 70 17.38 -0.09 8.06
C ALA A 70 18.25 0.46 6.92
N ALA A 71 17.69 0.62 5.72
CA ALA A 71 18.42 1.21 4.59
C ALA A 71 18.67 2.72 4.79
N LEU A 72 17.68 3.45 5.31
CA LEU A 72 17.82 4.88 5.60
C LEU A 72 18.82 5.16 6.72
N GLU A 73 18.85 4.32 7.76
CA GLU A 73 19.83 4.44 8.86
C GLU A 73 21.28 4.30 8.39
N ARG A 74 21.52 3.47 7.36
CA ARG A 74 22.84 3.24 6.78
C ARG A 74 23.19 4.23 5.66
N LEU A 75 22.21 5.00 5.18
CA LEU A 75 22.36 5.81 3.99
C LEU A 75 23.24 7.03 4.27
N THR A 76 24.41 7.08 3.62
CA THR A 76 25.25 8.28 3.62
C THR A 76 24.74 9.24 2.56
N LEU A 77 24.34 10.44 2.98
CA LEU A 77 23.82 11.46 2.07
C LEU A 77 24.96 12.32 1.51
N PRO A 78 24.88 12.76 0.23
CA PRO A 78 25.82 13.72 -0.35
C PRO A 78 25.90 15.01 0.46
N PRO A 79 27.01 15.78 0.39
CA PRO A 79 27.16 17.04 1.10
C PRO A 79 25.96 17.98 0.92
N ARG A 80 25.61 18.72 1.98
CA ARG A 80 24.58 19.76 1.92
C ARG A 80 25.21 21.08 1.50
N TYR A 81 24.62 21.74 0.52
CA TYR A 81 25.05 23.04 0.00
C TYR A 81 24.16 24.17 0.54
N ALA A 82 24.45 25.41 0.15
CA ALA A 82 23.66 26.59 0.53
C ALA A 82 22.16 26.38 0.28
N ARG A 83 21.31 27.03 1.09
CA ARG A 83 19.84 26.93 0.94
C ARG A 83 19.44 27.32 -0.48
N GLY A 84 18.64 26.49 -1.15
CA GLY A 84 18.17 26.73 -2.52
C GLY A 84 19.12 26.26 -3.62
N ASP A 85 20.34 25.83 -3.30
CA ASP A 85 21.26 25.27 -4.28
C ASP A 85 20.69 23.99 -4.89
N ILE A 86 20.69 23.91 -6.23
CA ILE A 86 20.13 22.80 -7.02
C ILE A 86 20.79 21.46 -6.67
N ARG A 87 22.04 21.45 -6.23
CA ARG A 87 22.74 20.22 -5.84
C ARG A 87 22.14 19.56 -4.59
N ASN A 88 21.37 20.29 -3.78
CA ASN A 88 20.69 19.69 -2.63
C ASN A 88 19.62 18.65 -3.04
N TYR A 89 19.07 18.73 -4.27
CA TYR A 89 18.11 17.75 -4.75
C TYR A 89 18.73 16.35 -4.95
N GLU A 90 20.06 16.27 -5.14
CA GLU A 90 20.75 14.97 -5.21
C GLU A 90 20.61 14.18 -3.90
N ARG A 91 20.49 14.84 -2.74
CA ARG A 91 20.21 14.17 -1.46
C ARG A 91 18.84 13.48 -1.48
N SER A 92 17.80 14.17 -1.98
CA SER A 92 16.45 13.61 -2.10
C SER A 92 16.40 12.48 -3.14
N LYS A 93 17.12 12.64 -4.25
CA LYS A 93 17.23 11.63 -5.30
C LYS A 93 17.85 10.34 -4.79
N VAL A 94 18.96 10.41 -4.04
CA VAL A 94 19.61 9.24 -3.45
C VAL A 94 18.64 8.49 -2.53
N ILE A 95 17.90 9.20 -1.67
CA ILE A 95 16.85 8.59 -0.82
C ILE A 95 15.80 7.88 -1.69
N GLY A 96 15.23 8.56 -2.69
CA GLY A 96 14.19 7.99 -3.53
C GLY A 96 14.64 6.73 -4.30
N VAL A 97 15.86 6.74 -4.84
CA VAL A 97 16.46 5.59 -5.52
C VAL A 97 16.64 4.41 -4.57
N THR A 98 17.17 4.64 -3.36
CA THR A 98 17.35 3.59 -2.35
C THR A 98 16.03 2.94 -1.96
N LEU A 99 15.01 3.74 -1.64
CA LEU A 99 13.69 3.21 -1.27
C LEU A 99 13.04 2.44 -2.45
N ARG A 100 13.27 2.89 -3.69
CA ARG A 100 12.75 2.20 -4.87
C ARG A 100 13.38 0.82 -5.07
N LYS A 101 14.69 0.67 -4.85
CA LYS A 101 15.37 -0.64 -4.91
C LYS A 101 14.74 -1.64 -3.95
N ILE A 102 14.53 -1.23 -2.69
CA ILE A 102 13.90 -2.08 -1.66
C ILE A 102 12.49 -2.50 -2.08
N LYS A 103 11.68 -1.57 -2.60
CA LYS A 103 10.32 -1.89 -3.08
C LYS A 103 10.31 -2.92 -4.21
N LEU A 104 11.35 -2.96 -5.03
CA LEU A 104 11.51 -3.92 -6.12
C LEU A 104 12.15 -5.24 -5.68
N GLY A 105 12.43 -5.42 -4.38
CA GLY A 105 13.14 -6.60 -3.87
C GLY A 105 14.62 -6.64 -4.26
N GLN A 106 15.18 -5.53 -4.73
CA GLN A 106 16.60 -5.41 -5.04
C GLN A 106 17.34 -5.09 -3.75
N ALA A 107 18.48 -5.75 -3.53
CA ALA A 107 19.35 -5.44 -2.39
C ALA A 107 19.70 -3.93 -2.40
N ALA A 108 19.51 -3.29 -1.25
CA ALA A 108 19.81 -1.87 -1.03
C ALA A 108 21.31 -1.62 -1.04
#